data_AF-A0A1P8B6W0-F1
#
_entry.id   AF-A0A1P8B6W0-F1
#
_cell.length_a   1.000
_cell.length_b   1.000
_cell.length_c   1.000
_cell.angle_alpha   90.00
_cell.angle_beta   90.00
_cell.angle_gamma   90.00
#
_symmetry.space_group_name_H-M   'P 1'
#
loop_
_entity.id
_entity.type
_entity.pdbx_description
1 polymer ?
#
loop_
_entity_poly.entity_id
_entity_poly.type
_entity_poly.pdbx_seq_one_letter_code
_entity_poly.pdbx_strand_id
1 'polypeptide(L)'
;MGSVTIRNIFNPKLDDLLSKIEYVRFLEAVKKPRNRTFKTSFFNSRKLSPVFTGGPGYEDLVPPMFVGRDCLKATITENLTRQRELTYGVMFEEIITRDENRRISENGLLLSPDGGISINGPPTTLSGTGIDHIATLQANITRDNTKLVNGAVVGEKNIFQVDQGLGIGNNFPLFNRHQLSLTSFIQLKQVEEGSDKPQPPVLVLHGRYGGCIGDLPSYDVFALGGPNSVRGYSMGELGAAKNILELGAEIRIPVKNTHVYAFAEHGNDLGSSKDVKGNPTGLYRKMGHGSSYGLGVKLGMVRAEYTVRHNRGTGALFLRFGERY
;
A
#
# COMPACT_ATOMS: atom_id res chain seq x y z
N MET A 1 10.38 1.47 -26.84
CA MET A 1 11.67 1.49 -26.11
C MET A 1 11.64 0.36 -25.08
N GLY A 2 12.69 -0.45 -25.02
CA GLY A 2 12.87 -1.45 -23.96
C GLY A 2 13.82 -0.91 -22.90
N SER A 3 13.55 -1.18 -21.63
CA SER A 3 14.45 -0.87 -20.53
C SER A 3 14.64 -2.11 -19.65
N VAL A 4 15.87 -2.35 -19.24
CA VAL A 4 16.21 -3.37 -18.25
C VAL A 4 16.73 -2.65 -17.03
N THR A 5 16.09 -2.86 -15.88
CA THR A 5 16.53 -2.31 -14.60
C THR A 5 16.80 -3.46 -13.65
N ILE A 6 18.06 -3.63 -13.30
CA ILE A 6 18.52 -4.59 -12.29
C ILE A 6 19.00 -3.75 -11.10
N ARG A 7 18.55 -4.09 -9.88
CA ARG A 7 18.99 -3.41 -8.65
C ARG A 7 19.73 -4.39 -7.75
N ASN A 8 20.83 -3.92 -7.14
CA ASN A 8 21.59 -4.60 -6.09
C ASN A 8 21.97 -6.06 -6.37
N ILE A 9 22.82 -6.28 -7.38
CA ILE A 9 23.45 -7.58 -7.68
C ILE A 9 24.19 -8.16 -6.46
N PHE A 10 24.74 -7.30 -5.60
CA PHE A 10 25.67 -7.71 -4.54
C PHE A 10 25.06 -7.79 -3.12
N ASN A 11 23.82 -7.33 -2.88
CA ASN A 11 23.21 -7.43 -1.55
C ASN A 11 21.67 -7.50 -1.59
N PRO A 12 21.08 -8.65 -1.95
CA PRO A 12 19.64 -8.81 -2.17
C PRO A 12 18.80 -8.90 -0.88
N LYS A 13 19.36 -8.60 0.30
CA LYS A 13 18.72 -8.87 1.61
C LYS A 13 17.57 -7.93 1.98
N LEU A 14 17.49 -6.74 1.37
CA LEU A 14 16.63 -5.66 1.85
C LEU A 14 15.64 -5.10 0.81
N ASP A 15 15.69 -5.56 -0.45
CA ASP A 15 15.00 -4.88 -1.56
C ASP A 15 13.66 -5.49 -1.95
N ASP A 16 12.68 -4.60 -2.09
CA ASP A 16 11.32 -4.85 -2.56
C ASP A 16 11.22 -5.31 -4.03
N LEU A 17 12.27 -5.11 -4.85
CA LEU A 17 12.33 -5.42 -6.28
C LEU A 17 13.74 -5.86 -6.65
N LEU A 18 13.92 -7.13 -7.00
CA LEU A 18 15.22 -7.72 -7.30
C LEU A 18 15.61 -7.50 -8.77
N SER A 19 14.66 -7.70 -9.69
CA SER A 19 14.91 -7.47 -11.13
C SER A 19 13.63 -7.03 -11.85
N LYS A 20 13.79 -6.23 -12.91
CA LYS A 20 12.68 -5.80 -13.75
C LYS A 20 13.12 -5.59 -15.20
N ILE A 21 12.44 -6.26 -16.12
CA ILE A 21 12.58 -6.08 -17.56
C ILE A 21 11.27 -5.48 -18.06
N GLU A 22 11.34 -4.36 -18.78
CA GLU A 22 10.16 -3.68 -19.32
C GLU A 22 10.30 -3.41 -20.81
N TYR A 23 9.22 -3.63 -21.54
CA TYR A 23 9.09 -3.21 -22.92
C TYR A 23 7.85 -2.35 -23.08
N VAL A 24 8.05 -1.14 -23.62
CA VAL A 24 7.01 -0.13 -23.80
C VAL A 24 6.89 0.23 -25.27
N ARG A 25 5.66 0.19 -25.79
CA ARG A 25 5.32 0.54 -27.17
C ARG A 25 4.10 1.45 -27.20
N PHE A 26 4.18 2.54 -27.95
CA PHE A 26 3.01 3.36 -28.25
C PHE A 26 2.12 2.66 -29.27
N LEU A 27 0.82 2.64 -29.02
CA LEU A 27 -0.18 2.10 -29.93
C LEU A 27 -0.84 3.28 -30.66
N GLU A 28 -0.41 3.56 -31.88
CA GLU A 28 -1.14 4.48 -32.76
C GLU A 28 -2.43 3.82 -33.26
N ALA A 29 -3.57 4.48 -33.05
CA ALA A 29 -4.84 4.05 -33.59
C ALA A 29 -5.21 4.90 -34.83
N VAL A 30 -5.41 4.23 -35.96
CA VAL A 30 -5.69 4.84 -37.29
C VAL A 30 -6.97 5.70 -37.33
N LYS A 31 -7.88 5.60 -36.35
CA LYS A 31 -9.20 6.27 -36.38
C LYS A 31 -9.53 7.24 -35.24
N LYS A 32 -8.83 7.20 -34.10
CA LYS A 32 -8.98 8.17 -33.00
C LYS A 32 -7.67 8.23 -32.19
N PRO A 33 -7.02 9.39 -32.05
CA PRO A 33 -5.79 9.52 -31.28
C PRO A 33 -6.12 9.55 -29.78
N ARG A 34 -6.39 8.39 -29.18
CA ARG A 34 -6.15 8.21 -27.74
C ARG A 34 -4.68 7.84 -27.60
N ASN A 35 -3.91 8.61 -26.84
CA ASN A 35 -2.53 8.27 -26.51
C ASN A 35 -2.56 6.98 -25.69
N ARG A 36 -2.30 5.87 -26.35
CA ARG A 36 -2.31 4.52 -25.79
C ARG A 36 -0.89 4.00 -25.71
N THR A 37 -0.54 3.45 -24.57
CA THR A 37 0.77 2.85 -24.35
C THR A 37 0.58 1.42 -23.89
N PHE A 38 1.13 0.49 -24.67
CA PHE A 38 1.26 -0.90 -24.27
C PHE A 38 2.58 -1.10 -23.53
N LYS A 39 2.51 -1.77 -22.39
CA LYS A 39 3.65 -2.09 -21.55
C LYS A 39 3.59 -3.56 -21.13
N THR A 40 4.64 -4.30 -21.44
CA THR A 40 4.88 -5.62 -20.85
C THR A 40 6.06 -5.53 -19.90
N SER A 41 5.98 -6.21 -18.77
CA SER A 41 7.04 -6.25 -17.77
C SER A 41 7.14 -7.61 -17.13
N PHE A 42 8.36 -8.11 -16.99
CA PHE A 42 8.69 -9.22 -16.11
C PHE A 42 9.45 -8.68 -14.91
N PHE A 43 9.05 -9.03 -13.70
CA PHE A 43 9.76 -8.60 -12.50
C PHE A 43 9.73 -9.63 -11.39
N ASN A 44 10.81 -9.65 -10.62
CA ASN A 44 10.91 -10.39 -9.38
C ASN A 44 10.94 -9.41 -8.21
N SER A 45 10.15 -9.68 -7.19
CA SER A 45 10.07 -8.90 -5.96
C SER A 45 10.08 -9.79 -4.73
N ARG A 46 10.64 -9.28 -3.62
CA ARG A 46 10.55 -9.93 -2.31
C ARG A 46 10.27 -8.87 -1.27
N LYS A 47 9.19 -9.05 -0.51
CA LYS A 47 8.77 -8.08 0.51
C LYS A 47 8.49 -8.75 1.83
N LEU A 48 8.67 -8.01 2.92
CA LEU A 48 8.16 -8.42 4.22
C LEU A 48 6.62 -8.38 4.19
N SER A 49 5.99 -9.44 4.68
CA SER A 49 4.53 -9.50 4.76
C SER A 49 4.01 -8.80 6.01
N PRO A 50 3.17 -7.77 5.88
CA PRO A 50 2.58 -7.08 7.03
C PRO A 50 1.52 -7.93 7.75
N VAL A 51 1.16 -9.09 7.20
CA VAL A 51 0.15 -9.99 7.79
C VAL A 51 0.74 -10.76 8.95
N PHE A 52 2.00 -11.19 8.81
CA PHE A 52 2.77 -11.96 9.79
C PHE A 52 3.62 -11.01 10.64
N THR A 53 2.93 -10.15 11.38
CA THR A 53 3.53 -9.22 12.35
C THR A 53 2.74 -9.30 13.65
N GLY A 54 3.40 -9.11 14.78
CA GLY A 54 2.72 -9.03 16.07
C GLY A 54 1.90 -7.75 16.20
N GLY A 55 0.77 -7.85 16.92
CA GLY A 55 0.08 -6.67 17.41
C GLY A 55 0.86 -5.96 18.52
N PRO A 56 0.32 -4.86 19.06
CA PRO A 56 0.98 -4.09 20.11
C PRO A 56 1.37 -4.94 21.34
N GLY A 57 2.67 -5.13 21.56
CA GLY A 57 3.25 -5.86 22.70
C GLY A 57 3.60 -7.31 22.38
N TYR A 58 3.37 -7.76 21.15
CA TYR A 58 3.61 -9.11 20.66
C TYR A 58 4.51 -9.12 19.41
N GLU A 59 5.14 -7.99 19.09
CA GLU A 59 5.97 -7.84 17.88
C GLU A 59 7.10 -8.85 17.83
N ASP A 60 7.80 -9.03 18.95
CA ASP A 60 8.97 -9.91 19.04
C ASP A 60 8.61 -11.40 19.04
N LEU A 61 7.32 -11.74 19.15
CA LEU A 61 6.84 -13.12 19.20
C LEU A 61 6.45 -13.68 17.82
N VAL A 62 6.41 -12.82 16.79
CA VAL A 62 6.02 -13.23 15.44
C VAL A 62 7.21 -13.07 14.51
N PRO A 63 7.86 -14.18 14.10
CA PRO A 63 8.94 -14.12 13.13
C PRO A 63 8.47 -13.52 11.81
N PRO A 64 9.30 -12.68 11.17
CA PRO A 64 8.95 -12.06 9.89
C PRO A 64 8.84 -13.10 8.78
N MET A 65 7.79 -12.93 7.96
CA MET A 65 7.53 -13.74 6.78
C MET A 65 7.79 -12.92 5.51
N PHE A 66 8.47 -13.50 4.53
CA PHE A 66 8.73 -12.86 3.25
C PHE A 66 7.84 -13.43 2.15
N VAL A 67 7.26 -12.56 1.34
CA VAL A 67 6.50 -12.93 0.14
C VAL A 67 7.35 -12.55 -1.07
N GLY A 68 7.82 -13.57 -1.79
CA GLY A 68 8.44 -13.43 -3.11
C GLY A 68 7.39 -13.50 -4.20
N ARG A 69 7.53 -12.69 -5.25
CA ARG A 69 6.69 -12.74 -6.45
C ARG A 69 7.53 -12.66 -7.71
N ASP A 70 7.35 -13.65 -8.57
CA ASP A 70 7.79 -13.64 -9.96
C ASP A 70 6.59 -13.34 -10.84
N CYS A 71 6.61 -12.18 -11.50
CA CYS A 71 5.43 -11.62 -12.14
C CYS A 71 5.69 -11.29 -13.61
N LEU A 72 4.82 -11.81 -14.48
CA LEU A 72 4.67 -11.34 -15.85
C LEU A 72 3.39 -10.49 -15.94
N LYS A 73 3.54 -9.25 -16.41
CA LYS A 73 2.44 -8.28 -16.49
C LYS A 73 2.38 -7.65 -17.87
N ALA A 74 1.21 -7.65 -18.49
CA ALA A 74 0.95 -6.93 -19.74
C ALA A 74 -0.20 -5.95 -19.55
N THR A 75 0.02 -4.68 -19.85
CA THR A 75 -0.90 -3.57 -19.58
C THR A 75 -1.03 -2.63 -20.77
N ILE A 76 -2.22 -2.04 -20.90
CA ILE A 76 -2.51 -0.91 -21.77
C ILE A 76 -2.89 0.26 -20.87
N THR A 77 -2.28 1.42 -21.13
CA THR A 77 -2.63 2.69 -20.49
C THR A 77 -3.24 3.62 -21.52
N GLU A 78 -4.42 4.14 -21.24
CA GLU A 78 -5.12 5.14 -22.06
C GLU A 78 -5.30 6.45 -21.28
N ASN A 79 -4.88 7.55 -21.88
CA ASN A 79 -5.26 8.87 -21.42
C ASN A 79 -6.68 9.20 -21.92
N LEU A 80 -7.68 9.10 -21.04
CA LEU A 80 -9.07 9.40 -21.36
C LEU A 80 -9.30 10.90 -21.51
N THR A 81 -8.67 11.69 -20.63
CA THR A 81 -8.62 13.16 -20.66
C THR A 81 -7.27 13.62 -20.10
N ARG A 82 -6.95 14.93 -20.12
CA ARG A 82 -5.71 15.46 -19.48
C ARG A 82 -5.59 15.13 -17.98
N GLN A 83 -6.71 14.88 -17.32
CA GLN A 83 -6.79 14.65 -15.87
C GLN A 83 -7.19 13.21 -15.52
N ARG A 84 -7.39 12.33 -16.52
CA ARG A 84 -7.89 10.96 -16.31
C ARG A 84 -7.08 9.96 -17.10
N GLU A 85 -6.49 9.02 -16.38
CA GLU A 85 -5.72 7.91 -16.91
C GLU A 85 -6.41 6.60 -16.54
N LEU A 86 -6.53 5.68 -17.51
CA LEU A 86 -7.03 4.33 -17.31
C LEU A 86 -5.95 3.34 -17.72
N THR A 87 -5.51 2.51 -16.78
CA THR A 87 -4.61 1.39 -17.04
C THR A 87 -5.35 0.09 -16.82
N TYR A 88 -5.29 -0.84 -17.75
CA TYR A 88 -5.84 -2.18 -17.57
C TYR A 88 -4.93 -3.23 -18.20
N GLY A 89 -4.99 -4.46 -17.69
CA GLY A 89 -4.09 -5.50 -18.14
C GLY A 89 -4.28 -6.83 -17.42
N VAL A 90 -3.40 -7.76 -17.77
CA VAL A 90 -3.33 -9.10 -17.20
C VAL A 90 -2.01 -9.28 -16.48
N MET A 91 -2.06 -10.05 -15.40
CA MET A 91 -0.91 -10.41 -14.59
C MET A 91 -0.90 -11.90 -14.35
N PHE A 92 0.27 -12.52 -14.46
CA PHE A 92 0.54 -13.90 -14.07
C PHE A 92 1.63 -13.86 -13.02
N GLU A 93 1.39 -14.48 -11.87
CA GLU A 93 2.29 -14.44 -10.72
C GLU A 93 2.55 -15.86 -10.22
N GLU A 94 3.82 -16.17 -9.99
CA GLU A 94 4.25 -17.20 -9.03
C GLU A 94 4.60 -16.50 -7.71
N ILE A 95 4.04 -17.00 -6.62
CA ILE A 95 4.13 -16.42 -5.30
C ILE A 95 4.73 -17.48 -4.38
N ILE A 96 5.81 -17.13 -3.70
CA ILE A 96 6.52 -18.05 -2.82
C ILE A 96 6.75 -17.38 -1.47
N THR A 97 6.21 -17.98 -0.41
CA THR A 97 6.35 -17.49 0.97
C THR A 97 7.50 -18.18 1.68
N ARG A 98 8.38 -17.39 2.29
CA ARG A 98 9.60 -17.87 2.93
C ARG A 98 9.79 -17.29 4.32
N ASP A 99 10.29 -18.11 5.22
CA ASP A 99 10.72 -17.68 6.56
C ASP A 99 12.04 -16.88 6.51
N GLU A 100 12.52 -16.47 7.69
CA GLU A 100 13.83 -15.81 7.86
C GLU A 100 15.00 -16.65 7.32
N ASN A 101 14.91 -17.97 7.46
CA ASN A 101 15.92 -18.93 7.01
C ASN A 101 15.81 -19.25 5.51
N ARG A 102 14.94 -18.54 4.77
CA ARG A 102 14.68 -18.70 3.33
C ARG A 102 14.07 -20.05 2.94
N ARG A 103 13.52 -20.78 3.90
CA ARG A 103 12.77 -22.01 3.65
C ARG A 103 11.35 -21.65 3.28
N ILE A 104 10.77 -22.43 2.38
CA ILE A 104 9.35 -22.29 2.04
C ILE A 104 8.56 -22.58 3.31
N SER A 105 7.62 -21.68 3.60
CA SER A 105 6.80 -21.77 4.80
C SER A 105 5.33 -21.76 4.42
N GLU A 106 4.65 -22.84 4.78
CA GLU A 106 3.23 -23.09 4.51
C GLU A 106 2.31 -22.33 5.47
N ASN A 107 2.77 -22.14 6.70
CA ASN A 107 2.01 -21.55 7.79
C ASN A 107 2.84 -20.48 8.50
N GLY A 108 2.13 -19.49 9.04
CA GLY A 108 2.70 -18.49 9.93
C GLY A 108 3.37 -19.14 11.13
N LEU A 109 4.38 -18.46 11.66
CA LEU A 109 5.15 -18.93 12.80
C LEU A 109 4.79 -18.11 14.04
N LEU A 110 4.82 -18.76 15.19
CA LEU A 110 4.70 -18.11 16.49
C LEU A 110 5.83 -18.63 17.40
N LEU A 111 6.57 -17.72 18.03
CA LEU A 111 7.53 -18.11 19.06
C LEU A 111 6.77 -18.45 20.33
N SER A 112 6.97 -19.69 20.78
CA SER A 112 6.47 -20.17 22.05
C SER A 112 7.30 -19.55 23.20
N PRO A 113 6.71 -19.37 24.40
CA PRO A 113 7.42 -18.82 25.56
C PRO A 113 8.64 -19.63 26.02
N ASP A 114 8.77 -20.89 25.59
CA ASP A 114 9.89 -21.79 25.83
C ASP A 114 11.05 -21.64 24.82
N GLY A 115 10.93 -20.70 23.87
CA GLY A 115 11.89 -20.48 22.78
C GLY A 115 11.71 -21.41 21.58
N GLY A 116 10.70 -22.27 21.59
CA GLY A 116 10.34 -23.10 20.44
C GLY A 116 9.60 -22.32 19.34
N ILE A 117 9.71 -22.76 18.08
CA ILE A 117 8.91 -22.23 16.98
C ILE A 117 7.68 -23.12 16.80
N SER A 118 6.49 -22.58 17.02
CA SER A 118 5.23 -23.23 16.67
C SER A 118 4.84 -22.92 15.22
N ILE A 119 4.51 -23.97 14.47
CA ILE A 119 4.06 -23.89 13.07
C ILE A 119 2.53 -23.80 12.91
N ASN A 120 1.79 -23.55 14.00
CA ASN A 120 0.33 -23.51 14.03
C ASN A 120 -0.27 -22.15 13.61
N GLY A 121 0.44 -21.35 12.82
CA GLY A 121 -0.05 -20.05 12.36
C GLY A 121 -1.00 -20.14 11.15
N PRO A 122 -1.57 -19.00 10.73
CA PRO A 122 -2.41 -18.92 9.54
C PRO A 122 -1.64 -19.34 8.29
N PRO A 123 -2.31 -19.96 7.30
CA PRO A 123 -1.67 -20.34 6.05
C PRO A 123 -1.11 -19.11 5.33
N THR A 124 0.06 -19.26 4.73
CA THR A 124 0.78 -18.18 4.04
C THR A 124 0.28 -17.95 2.62
N THR A 125 -0.29 -18.98 2.00
CA THR A 125 -0.86 -18.97 0.64
C THR A 125 -2.30 -19.49 0.63
N LEU A 126 -3.02 -19.28 -0.47
CA LEU A 126 -4.37 -19.81 -0.64
C LEU A 126 -4.36 -21.34 -0.68
N SER A 127 -3.40 -21.93 -1.41
CA SER A 127 -3.20 -23.39 -1.49
C SER A 127 -2.75 -24.03 -0.19
N GLY A 128 -2.07 -23.28 0.69
CA GLY A 128 -1.47 -23.80 1.92
C GLY A 128 -0.14 -24.53 1.71
N THR A 129 0.45 -24.50 0.51
CA THR A 129 1.75 -25.14 0.23
C THR A 129 2.94 -24.18 0.33
N GLY A 130 2.68 -22.90 0.62
CA GLY A 130 3.69 -21.84 0.55
C GLY A 130 4.05 -21.40 -0.87
N ILE A 131 3.44 -22.01 -1.90
CA ILE A 131 3.60 -21.64 -3.31
C ILE A 131 2.24 -21.50 -3.99
N ASP A 132 1.96 -20.35 -4.58
CA ASP A 132 0.76 -20.11 -5.39
C ASP A 132 1.10 -19.62 -6.79
N HIS A 133 0.36 -20.14 -7.77
CA HIS A 133 0.28 -19.56 -9.10
C HIS A 133 -1.07 -18.89 -9.25
N ILE A 134 -1.10 -17.68 -9.79
CA ILE A 134 -2.33 -16.94 -10.00
C ILE A 134 -2.28 -16.13 -11.30
N ALA A 135 -3.42 -16.10 -12.00
CA ALA A 135 -3.67 -15.11 -13.04
C ALA A 135 -4.75 -14.12 -12.62
N THR A 136 -4.49 -12.82 -12.82
CA THR A 136 -5.42 -11.74 -12.47
C THR A 136 -5.61 -10.77 -13.63
N LEU A 137 -6.81 -10.18 -13.72
CA LEU A 137 -7.06 -8.98 -14.51
C LEU A 137 -7.03 -7.79 -13.59
N GLN A 138 -6.28 -6.77 -13.96
CA GLN A 138 -6.16 -5.53 -13.20
C GLN A 138 -6.67 -4.37 -14.03
N ALA A 139 -7.46 -3.49 -13.40
CA ALA A 139 -7.79 -2.19 -13.94
C ALA A 139 -7.60 -1.11 -12.87
N ASN A 140 -7.07 0.04 -13.26
CA ASN A 140 -6.82 1.19 -12.41
C ASN A 140 -7.24 2.45 -13.16
N ILE A 141 -8.14 3.24 -12.56
CA ILE A 141 -8.51 4.57 -13.06
C ILE A 141 -8.04 5.62 -12.06
N THR A 142 -7.25 6.56 -12.57
CA THR A 142 -6.76 7.70 -11.79
C THR A 142 -7.36 8.97 -12.35
N ARG A 143 -7.96 9.78 -11.47
CA ARG A 143 -8.41 11.14 -11.76
C ARG A 143 -7.63 12.10 -10.89
N ASP A 144 -6.81 12.94 -11.51
CA ASP A 144 -6.00 13.95 -10.84
C ASP A 144 -6.36 15.34 -11.35
N ASN A 145 -7.10 16.08 -10.51
CA ASN A 145 -7.50 17.46 -10.75
C ASN A 145 -6.70 18.42 -9.85
N THR A 146 -5.56 17.99 -9.31
CA THR A 146 -4.73 18.85 -8.46
C THR A 146 -4.01 19.93 -9.28
N LYS A 147 -3.84 21.10 -8.66
CA LYS A 147 -3.08 22.24 -9.17
C LYS A 147 -2.17 22.79 -8.09
N LEU A 148 -1.10 23.45 -8.48
CA LEU A 148 -0.22 24.17 -7.56
C LEU A 148 -0.65 25.63 -7.49
N VAL A 149 -0.99 26.10 -6.29
CA VAL A 149 -1.31 27.50 -5.98
C VAL A 149 -0.22 28.03 -5.05
N ASN A 150 0.65 28.90 -5.57
CA ASN A 150 1.82 29.44 -4.85
C ASN A 150 2.73 28.35 -4.25
N GLY A 151 2.75 27.15 -4.84
CA GLY A 151 3.50 25.98 -4.35
C GLY A 151 2.73 25.04 -3.41
N ALA A 152 1.51 25.39 -3.01
CA ALA A 152 0.61 24.49 -2.28
C ALA A 152 -0.25 23.66 -3.25
N VAL A 153 -0.40 22.37 -2.99
CA VAL A 153 -1.28 21.48 -3.78
C VAL A 153 -2.74 21.75 -3.38
N VAL A 154 -3.60 22.00 -4.36
CA VAL A 154 -5.04 22.25 -4.20
C VAL A 154 -5.81 21.46 -5.24
N GLY A 155 -6.98 20.91 -4.89
CA GLY A 155 -7.82 20.12 -5.79
C GLY A 155 -8.02 18.69 -5.29
N GLU A 156 -8.33 17.77 -6.19
CA GLU A 156 -8.72 16.40 -5.83
C GLU A 156 -7.91 15.36 -6.60
N LYS A 157 -7.57 14.28 -5.92
CA LYS A 157 -6.93 13.10 -6.49
C LYS A 157 -7.67 11.84 -6.06
N ASN A 158 -8.22 11.14 -7.04
CA ASN A 158 -9.04 9.95 -6.84
C ASN A 158 -8.44 8.78 -7.62
N ILE A 159 -8.27 7.65 -6.97
CA ILE A 159 -7.72 6.42 -7.56
C ILE A 159 -8.67 5.30 -7.23
N PHE A 160 -9.10 4.57 -8.26
CA PHE A 160 -9.90 3.35 -8.10
C PHE A 160 -9.21 2.21 -8.83
N GLN A 161 -8.92 1.14 -8.10
CA GLN A 161 -8.29 -0.07 -8.62
C GLN A 161 -9.20 -1.27 -8.37
N VAL A 162 -9.26 -2.16 -9.36
CA VAL A 162 -9.92 -3.46 -9.26
C VAL A 162 -8.99 -4.55 -9.80
N ASP A 163 -8.84 -5.61 -9.03
CA ASP A 163 -8.11 -6.82 -9.37
C ASP A 163 -9.10 -8.01 -9.33
N GLN A 164 -9.31 -8.66 -10.48
CA GLN A 164 -10.17 -9.83 -10.62
C GLN A 164 -9.30 -11.09 -10.76
N GLY A 165 -9.41 -12.01 -9.81
CA GLY A 165 -8.84 -13.36 -9.94
C GLY A 165 -9.56 -14.14 -11.04
N LEU A 166 -8.81 -14.79 -11.92
CA LEU A 166 -9.36 -15.53 -13.06
C LEU A 166 -9.73 -16.99 -12.74
N GLY A 167 -9.50 -17.44 -11.50
CA GLY A 167 -9.64 -18.85 -11.14
C GLY A 167 -8.57 -19.75 -11.80
N ILE A 168 -7.51 -19.18 -12.37
CA ILE A 168 -6.41 -19.91 -12.98
C ILE A 168 -5.26 -20.00 -11.98
N GLY A 169 -4.82 -21.23 -11.72
CA GLY A 169 -3.69 -21.54 -10.84
C GLY A 169 -4.08 -22.38 -9.63
N ASN A 170 -3.30 -22.27 -8.55
CA ASN A 170 -3.45 -23.17 -7.40
C ASN A 170 -4.75 -22.87 -6.64
N ASN A 171 -5.57 -23.90 -6.41
CA ASN A 171 -6.82 -23.82 -5.66
C ASN A 171 -7.88 -22.84 -6.23
N PHE A 172 -7.86 -22.59 -7.56
CA PHE A 172 -8.86 -21.78 -8.28
C PHE A 172 -9.15 -20.40 -7.64
N PRO A 173 -8.16 -19.49 -7.57
CA PRO A 173 -8.31 -18.20 -6.89
C PRO A 173 -9.32 -17.31 -7.64
N LEU A 174 -10.56 -17.31 -7.16
CA LEU A 174 -11.65 -16.48 -7.69
C LEU A 174 -12.02 -15.41 -6.66
N PHE A 175 -11.60 -14.19 -6.93
CA PHE A 175 -11.90 -13.05 -6.08
C PHE A 175 -12.07 -11.77 -6.90
N ASN A 176 -12.74 -10.80 -6.31
CA ASN A 176 -12.78 -9.43 -6.78
C ASN A 176 -12.27 -8.54 -5.67
N ARG A 177 -11.10 -7.95 -5.86
CA ARG A 177 -10.45 -7.06 -4.91
C ARG A 177 -10.52 -5.65 -5.45
N HIS A 178 -11.05 -4.72 -4.67
CA HIS A 178 -11.23 -3.34 -5.08
C HIS A 178 -10.65 -2.39 -4.03
N GLN A 179 -10.09 -1.29 -4.52
CA GLN A 179 -9.47 -0.25 -3.70
C GLN A 179 -9.90 1.11 -4.21
N LEU A 180 -10.31 1.97 -3.29
CA LEU A 180 -10.69 3.35 -3.55
C LEU A 180 -9.87 4.25 -2.65
N SER A 181 -9.16 5.20 -3.24
CA SER A 181 -8.40 6.23 -2.53
C SER A 181 -8.89 7.59 -3.02
N LEU A 182 -9.39 8.42 -2.09
CA LEU A 182 -9.89 9.75 -2.34
C LEU A 182 -9.08 10.74 -1.51
N THR A 183 -8.46 11.72 -2.15
CA THR A 183 -7.70 12.77 -1.47
C THR A 183 -8.18 14.13 -1.96
N SER A 184 -8.60 14.99 -1.04
CA SER A 184 -9.03 16.37 -1.32
C SER A 184 -8.12 17.35 -0.62
N PHE A 185 -7.57 18.30 -1.36
CA PHE A 185 -6.73 19.39 -0.89
C PHE A 185 -7.55 20.69 -0.96
N ILE A 186 -8.13 21.08 0.16
CA ILE A 186 -9.07 22.20 0.29
C ILE A 186 -8.28 23.44 0.72
N GLN A 187 -8.31 24.47 -0.12
CA GLN A 187 -7.73 25.78 0.20
C GLN A 187 -8.61 26.49 1.24
N LEU A 188 -8.07 26.75 2.43
CA LEU A 188 -8.82 27.37 3.53
C LEU A 188 -8.93 28.89 3.41
N LYS A 189 -7.98 29.52 2.70
CA LYS A 189 -7.96 30.97 2.48
C LYS A 189 -7.65 31.26 1.01
N GLN A 190 -8.47 32.09 0.38
CA GLN A 190 -8.17 32.62 -0.93
C GLN A 190 -6.95 33.55 -0.85
N VAL A 191 -5.98 33.30 -1.72
CA VAL A 191 -4.75 34.10 -1.86
C VAL A 191 -4.61 34.50 -3.32
N GLU A 192 -3.99 35.65 -3.56
CA GLU A 192 -3.60 36.03 -4.91
C GLU A 192 -2.56 35.04 -5.45
N GLU A 193 -2.76 34.58 -6.68
CA GLU A 193 -1.83 33.67 -7.36
C GLU A 193 -0.60 34.47 -7.85
N GLY A 194 0.60 34.00 -7.49
CA GLY A 194 1.86 34.63 -7.90
C GLY A 194 3.08 33.96 -7.24
N SER A 195 4.22 33.95 -7.93
CA SER A 195 5.44 33.28 -7.46
C SER A 195 5.98 33.83 -6.12
N ASP A 196 5.74 35.11 -5.85
CA ASP A 196 6.22 35.80 -4.64
C ASP A 196 5.13 35.92 -3.55
N LYS A 197 3.95 35.34 -3.78
CA LYS A 197 2.81 35.45 -2.87
C LYS A 197 2.83 34.31 -1.84
N PRO A 198 2.30 34.54 -0.63
CA PRO A 198 2.31 33.51 0.41
C PRO A 198 1.49 32.29 -0.02
N GLN A 199 1.94 31.12 0.42
CA GLN A 199 1.17 29.89 0.29
C GLN A 199 -0.16 30.00 1.06
N PRO A 200 -1.27 29.46 0.53
CA PRO A 200 -2.50 29.36 1.31
C PRO A 200 -2.39 28.22 2.34
N PRO A 201 -3.04 28.33 3.51
CA PRO A 201 -3.29 27.18 4.36
C PRO A 201 -4.19 26.16 3.65
N VAL A 202 -3.88 24.88 3.78
CA VAL A 202 -4.58 23.78 3.10
C VAL A 202 -5.05 22.74 4.12
N LEU A 203 -6.30 22.33 4.01
CA LEU A 203 -6.83 21.15 4.68
C LEU A 203 -6.81 19.98 3.70
N VAL A 204 -6.09 18.93 4.05
CA VAL A 204 -6.07 17.66 3.32
C VAL A 204 -7.03 16.70 4.00
N LEU A 205 -7.96 16.16 3.24
CA LEU A 205 -8.83 15.06 3.65
C LEU A 205 -8.49 13.85 2.80
N HIS A 206 -8.30 12.71 3.44
CA HIS A 206 -7.98 11.45 2.77
C HIS A 206 -8.91 10.34 3.27
N GLY A 207 -9.43 9.57 2.33
CA GLY A 207 -10.16 8.34 2.60
C GLY A 207 -9.62 7.21 1.74
N ARG A 208 -9.33 6.07 2.36
CA ARG A 208 -8.95 4.83 1.67
C ARG A 208 -9.89 3.71 2.09
N TYR A 209 -10.55 3.10 1.12
CA TYR A 209 -11.32 1.89 1.28
C TYR A 209 -10.66 0.77 0.48
N GLY A 210 -10.49 -0.38 1.11
CA GLY A 210 -10.08 -1.61 0.44
C GLY A 210 -11.11 -2.68 0.75
N GLY A 211 -11.49 -3.49 -0.23
CA GLY A 211 -12.39 -4.60 0.00
C GLY A 211 -12.13 -5.75 -0.95
N CYS A 212 -12.62 -6.92 -0.57
CA CYS A 212 -12.53 -8.10 -1.41
C CYS A 212 -13.70 -9.04 -1.19
N ILE A 213 -14.23 -9.55 -2.30
CA ILE A 213 -15.25 -10.59 -2.33
C ILE A 213 -14.61 -11.85 -2.92
N GLY A 214 -14.89 -13.02 -2.33
CA GLY A 214 -14.32 -14.30 -2.75
C GLY A 214 -13.04 -14.69 -2.00
N ASP A 215 -12.22 -15.50 -2.67
CA ASP A 215 -11.07 -16.19 -2.08
C ASP A 215 -9.82 -15.32 -2.13
N LEU A 216 -9.70 -14.40 -1.16
CA LEU A 216 -8.52 -13.55 -1.02
C LEU A 216 -7.37 -14.31 -0.33
N PRO A 217 -6.23 -14.54 -1.01
CA PRO A 217 -5.05 -15.15 -0.38
C PRO A 217 -4.47 -14.29 0.75
N SER A 218 -3.85 -14.95 1.74
CA SER A 218 -3.21 -14.30 2.89
C SER A 218 -2.13 -13.28 2.51
N TYR A 219 -1.51 -13.38 1.34
CA TYR A 219 -0.48 -12.42 0.89
C TYR A 219 -1.04 -11.16 0.18
N ASP A 220 -2.35 -11.10 -0.10
CA ASP A 220 -3.02 -9.95 -0.72
C ASP A 220 -4.06 -9.26 0.18
N VAL A 221 -4.27 -9.78 1.39
CA VAL A 221 -5.14 -9.16 2.39
C VAL A 221 -4.69 -7.74 2.72
N PHE A 222 -5.65 -6.90 3.09
CA PHE A 222 -5.36 -5.52 3.42
C PHE A 222 -4.76 -5.43 4.83
N ALA A 223 -3.54 -4.92 4.89
CA ALA A 223 -2.88 -4.61 6.15
C ALA A 223 -3.21 -3.19 6.61
N LEU A 224 -3.48 -3.05 7.91
CA LEU A 224 -3.71 -1.79 8.62
C LEU A 224 -2.50 -1.43 9.48
N GLY A 225 -2.15 -0.16 9.48
CA GLY A 225 -0.98 0.37 10.18
C GLY A 225 0.24 0.44 9.26
N GLY A 226 1.05 1.48 9.48
CA GLY A 226 2.25 1.75 8.69
C GLY A 226 2.29 3.19 8.19
N PRO A 227 3.43 3.63 7.62
CA PRO A 227 3.63 5.03 7.22
C PRO A 227 2.65 5.54 6.15
N ASN A 228 2.12 4.64 5.32
CA ASN A 228 1.17 4.96 4.23
C ASN A 228 -0.29 4.59 4.57
N SER A 229 -0.54 4.14 5.80
CA SER A 229 -1.84 3.81 6.38
C SER A 229 -2.06 4.78 7.55
N VAL A 230 -2.18 4.27 8.78
CA VAL A 230 -2.20 5.03 10.04
C VAL A 230 -0.77 5.20 10.54
N ARG A 231 -0.28 6.45 10.57
CA ARG A 231 1.08 6.80 10.99
C ARG A 231 1.36 6.40 12.43
N GLY A 232 2.65 6.22 12.74
CA GLY A 232 3.13 5.83 14.06
C GLY A 232 3.08 4.33 14.33
N TYR A 233 2.15 3.60 13.71
CA TYR A 233 2.12 2.13 13.75
C TYR A 233 3.08 1.51 12.74
N SER A 234 3.61 0.34 13.06
CA SER A 234 4.36 -0.52 12.15
C SER A 234 3.45 -1.11 11.06
N MET A 235 4.04 -1.58 9.96
CA MET A 235 3.28 -2.14 8.84
C MET A 235 2.46 -3.35 9.30
N GLY A 236 1.13 -3.25 9.18
CA GLY A 236 0.22 -4.32 9.57
C GLY A 236 0.04 -4.53 11.08
N GLU A 237 0.61 -3.66 11.95
CA GLU A 237 0.49 -3.76 13.42
C GLU A 237 -0.98 -3.71 13.89
N LEU A 238 -1.84 -2.97 13.17
CA LEU A 238 -3.23 -2.78 13.58
C LEU A 238 -4.12 -3.95 13.17
N GLY A 239 -3.87 -4.59 12.02
CA GLY A 239 -4.72 -5.69 11.54
C GLY A 239 -4.40 -6.15 10.12
N ALA A 240 -4.94 -7.32 9.77
CA ALA A 240 -4.97 -7.85 8.41
C ALA A 240 -6.38 -8.35 8.09
N ALA A 241 -7.01 -7.81 7.05
CA ALA A 241 -8.45 -7.96 6.83
C ALA A 241 -8.85 -8.03 5.35
N LYS A 242 -10.06 -8.53 5.07
CA LYS A 242 -10.63 -8.54 3.71
C LYS A 242 -11.15 -7.17 3.28
N ASN A 243 -11.67 -6.40 4.23
CA ASN A 243 -12.16 -5.04 4.04
C ASN A 243 -11.51 -4.10 5.06
N ILE A 244 -11.16 -2.90 4.64
CA ILE A 244 -10.59 -1.86 5.49
C ILE A 244 -11.17 -0.51 5.14
N LEU A 245 -11.26 0.36 6.14
CA LEU A 245 -11.52 1.78 5.96
C LEU A 245 -10.48 2.58 6.74
N GLU A 246 -9.86 3.52 6.06
CA GLU A 246 -8.93 4.48 6.64
C GLU A 246 -9.35 5.90 6.30
N LEU A 247 -9.30 6.76 7.29
CA LEU A 247 -9.64 8.17 7.19
C LEU A 247 -8.49 8.98 7.77
N GLY A 248 -8.15 10.08 7.11
CA GLY A 248 -7.10 10.99 7.53
C GLY A 248 -7.50 12.43 7.26
N ALA A 249 -7.14 13.31 8.19
CA ALA A 249 -7.21 14.75 8.02
C ALA A 249 -5.86 15.37 8.39
N GLU A 250 -5.37 16.30 7.58
CA GLU A 250 -4.12 17.01 7.83
C GLU A 250 -4.30 18.49 7.48
N ILE A 251 -4.11 19.37 8.46
CA ILE A 251 -4.09 20.81 8.24
C ILE A 251 -2.65 21.28 8.07
N ARG A 252 -2.38 22.03 7.01
CA ARG A 252 -1.07 22.55 6.65
C ARG A 252 -1.11 24.07 6.73
N ILE A 253 -0.25 24.64 7.59
CA ILE A 253 -0.14 26.08 7.81
C ILE A 253 1.24 26.53 7.35
N PRO A 254 1.32 27.43 6.36
CA PRO A 254 2.59 27.96 5.90
C PRO A 254 3.19 28.91 6.94
N VAL A 255 4.49 28.74 7.20
CA VAL A 255 5.28 29.54 8.14
C VAL A 255 6.59 29.92 7.43
N LYS A 256 6.71 31.18 7.00
CA LYS A 256 7.85 31.64 6.19
C LYS A 256 8.04 30.75 4.93
N ASN A 257 9.23 30.17 4.76
CA ASN A 257 9.58 29.31 3.61
C ASN A 257 9.31 27.81 3.88
N THR A 258 8.59 27.48 4.95
CA THR A 258 8.23 26.11 5.34
C THR A 258 6.73 26.04 5.65
N HIS A 259 6.20 24.85 5.93
CA HIS A 259 4.90 24.69 6.55
C HIS A 259 4.98 23.73 7.73
N VAL A 260 4.19 24.06 8.74
CA VAL A 260 3.87 23.16 9.84
C VAL A 260 2.55 22.48 9.53
N TYR A 261 2.35 21.28 10.05
CA TYR A 261 1.13 20.55 9.85
C TYR A 261 0.71 19.78 11.11
N ALA A 262 -0.60 19.60 11.25
CA ALA A 262 -1.19 18.75 12.26
C ALA A 262 -2.08 17.73 11.57
N PHE A 263 -2.08 16.49 12.05
CA PHE A 263 -2.87 15.43 11.43
C PHE A 263 -3.56 14.55 12.46
N ALA A 264 -4.65 13.93 12.02
CA ALA A 264 -5.35 12.86 12.72
C ALA A 264 -5.76 11.80 11.70
N GLU A 265 -5.54 10.54 12.03
CA GLU A 265 -5.81 9.39 11.18
C GLU A 265 -6.45 8.26 11.99
N HIS A 266 -7.35 7.53 11.36
CA HIS A 266 -8.00 6.35 11.92
C HIS A 266 -8.11 5.25 10.87
N GLY A 267 -7.86 4.00 11.26
CA GLY A 267 -8.02 2.82 10.43
C GLY A 267 -8.88 1.77 11.15
N ASN A 268 -9.70 1.06 10.39
CA ASN A 268 -10.62 0.04 10.89
C ASN A 268 -10.76 -1.12 9.89
N ASP A 269 -10.82 -2.35 10.38
CA ASP A 269 -10.93 -3.58 9.59
C ASP A 269 -12.37 -3.97 9.21
N LEU A 270 -13.34 -3.14 9.60
CA LEU A 270 -14.77 -3.34 9.36
C LEU A 270 -15.28 -4.71 9.87
N GLY A 271 -14.61 -5.29 10.86
CA GLY A 271 -14.93 -6.60 11.42
C GLY A 271 -14.60 -7.79 10.52
N SER A 272 -13.89 -7.57 9.41
CA SER A 272 -13.61 -8.57 8.37
C SER A 272 -12.28 -9.31 8.55
N SER A 273 -11.51 -9.00 9.61
CA SER A 273 -10.27 -9.70 9.94
C SER A 273 -10.49 -11.20 10.21
N LYS A 274 -11.59 -11.56 10.85
CA LYS A 274 -11.95 -12.95 11.18
C LYS A 274 -12.23 -13.80 9.93
N ASP A 275 -12.59 -13.15 8.82
CA ASP A 275 -12.93 -13.82 7.56
C ASP A 275 -11.67 -14.14 6.73
N VAL A 276 -10.50 -13.68 7.18
CA VAL A 276 -9.20 -14.07 6.62
C VAL A 276 -8.84 -15.46 7.12
N LYS A 277 -8.39 -16.33 6.21
CA LYS A 277 -8.03 -17.72 6.51
C LYS A 277 -6.99 -17.77 7.64
N GLY A 278 -7.31 -18.50 8.71
CA GLY A 278 -6.48 -18.63 9.91
C GLY A 278 -6.49 -17.42 10.86
N ASN A 279 -7.30 -16.39 10.60
CA ASN A 279 -7.50 -15.21 11.46
C ASN A 279 -6.18 -14.63 12.04
N PRO A 280 -5.28 -14.10 11.18
CA PRO A 280 -3.98 -13.56 11.59
C PRO A 280 -4.12 -12.42 12.62
N THR A 281 -5.15 -11.56 12.49
CA THR A 281 -5.41 -10.47 13.44
C THR A 281 -5.65 -11.02 14.84
N GLY A 282 -6.53 -12.00 14.99
CA GLY A 282 -6.82 -12.62 16.27
C GLY A 282 -5.62 -13.39 16.83
N LEU A 283 -4.96 -14.21 16.01
CA LEU A 283 -3.84 -15.04 16.45
C LEU A 283 -2.65 -14.19 16.93
N TYR A 284 -2.29 -13.15 16.18
CA TYR A 284 -1.17 -12.26 16.50
C TYR A 284 -1.53 -11.10 17.42
N ARG A 285 -2.70 -11.16 18.07
CA ARG A 285 -3.18 -10.17 19.06
C ARG A 285 -3.17 -8.74 18.53
N LYS A 286 -3.56 -8.57 17.27
CA LYS A 286 -3.79 -7.27 16.64
C LYS A 286 -5.17 -6.73 17.05
N MET A 287 -5.33 -5.41 17.05
CA MET A 287 -6.54 -4.76 17.56
C MET A 287 -7.69 -4.66 16.53
N GLY A 288 -7.41 -4.79 15.24
CA GLY A 288 -8.37 -4.61 14.14
C GLY A 288 -8.68 -3.14 13.80
N HIS A 289 -8.29 -2.20 14.66
CA HIS A 289 -8.50 -0.77 14.46
C HIS A 289 -7.45 0.05 15.22
N GLY A 290 -7.25 1.30 14.82
CA GLY A 290 -6.41 2.22 15.59
C GLY A 290 -6.41 3.63 15.07
N SER A 291 -6.08 4.56 15.98
CA SER A 291 -5.97 5.99 15.67
C SER A 291 -4.58 6.52 15.96
N SER A 292 -4.17 7.52 15.18
CA SER A 292 -2.97 8.31 15.45
C SER A 292 -3.25 9.79 15.22
N TYR A 293 -2.54 10.64 15.94
CA TYR A 293 -2.52 12.06 15.68
C TYR A 293 -1.13 12.61 15.94
N GLY A 294 -0.81 13.74 15.34
CA GLY A 294 0.54 14.27 15.45
C GLY A 294 0.70 15.66 14.89
N LEU A 295 1.90 16.18 15.11
CA LEU A 295 2.36 17.47 14.61
C LEU A 295 3.65 17.25 13.84
N GLY A 296 3.84 17.99 12.76
CA GLY A 296 5.05 17.92 11.98
C GLY A 296 5.44 19.24 11.34
N VAL A 297 6.69 19.29 10.91
CA VAL A 297 7.26 20.41 10.15
C VAL A 297 7.94 19.85 8.91
N LYS A 298 7.74 20.52 7.76
CA LYS A 298 8.36 20.13 6.50
C LYS A 298 9.50 21.07 6.12
N LEU A 299 10.72 20.57 6.16
CA LEU A 299 11.94 21.29 5.80
C LEU A 299 12.46 20.79 4.44
N GLY A 300 12.08 21.48 3.37
CA GLY A 300 12.44 21.09 2.00
C GLY A 300 11.81 19.75 1.62
N MET A 301 12.64 18.71 1.42
CA MET A 301 12.15 17.35 1.12
C MET A 301 11.94 16.49 2.38
N VAL A 302 12.36 16.97 3.55
CA VAL A 302 12.29 16.21 4.81
C VAL A 302 11.09 16.65 5.62
N ARG A 303 10.39 15.69 6.22
CA ARG A 303 9.32 15.89 7.19
C ARG A 303 9.75 15.32 8.53
N ALA A 304 9.75 16.17 9.55
CA ALA A 304 9.93 15.74 10.93
C ALA A 304 8.56 15.77 11.61
N GLU A 305 8.08 14.63 12.09
CA GLU A 305 6.75 14.50 12.69
C GLU A 305 6.81 13.74 14.01
N TYR A 306 6.14 14.29 15.02
CA TYR A 306 5.87 13.62 16.28
C TYR A 306 4.46 13.03 16.23
N THR A 307 4.38 11.72 16.35
CA THR A 307 3.14 10.96 16.21
C THR A 307 2.80 10.26 17.51
N VAL A 308 1.58 10.46 17.99
CA VAL A 308 1.03 9.76 19.16
C VAL A 308 0.11 8.64 18.68
N ARG A 309 0.42 7.42 19.12
CA ARG A 309 -0.42 6.23 18.89
C ARG A 309 -1.48 6.18 19.98
N HIS A 310 -2.75 6.36 19.63
CA HIS A 310 -3.83 6.38 20.61
C HIS A 310 -3.97 5.05 21.35
N ASN A 311 -3.89 3.91 20.64
CA ASN A 311 -4.10 2.59 21.22
C ASN A 311 -3.05 2.21 22.29
N ARG A 312 -1.85 2.81 22.22
CA ARG A 312 -0.73 2.52 23.14
C ARG A 312 -0.43 3.65 24.12
N GLY A 313 -0.91 4.86 23.86
CA GLY A 313 -0.52 6.06 24.61
C GLY A 313 0.93 6.50 24.43
N THR A 314 1.67 5.89 23.49
CA THR A 314 3.10 6.19 23.24
C THR A 314 3.26 7.17 22.07
N GLY A 315 4.20 8.11 22.19
CA GLY A 315 4.62 8.98 21.10
C GLY A 315 5.98 8.59 20.53
N ALA A 316 6.20 8.87 19.25
CA ALA A 316 7.49 8.67 18.59
C ALA A 316 7.76 9.79 17.56
N LEU A 317 9.03 10.13 17.40
CA LEU A 317 9.50 11.08 16.40
C LEU A 317 9.94 10.32 15.14
N PHE A 318 9.50 10.77 13.97
CA PHE A 318 9.85 10.21 12.68
C PHE A 318 10.45 11.27 11.76
N LEU A 319 11.48 10.88 11.01
CA LEU A 319 11.98 11.61 9.86
C LEU A 319 11.55 10.87 8.59
N ARG A 320 10.85 11.57 7.71
CA ARG A 320 10.30 11.04 6.45
C ARG A 320 10.76 11.92 5.29
N PHE A 321 10.80 11.35 4.09
CA PHE A 321 11.12 12.08 2.86
C PHE A 321 9.89 12.18 1.95
N GLY A 322 9.77 13.28 1.22
CA GLY A 322 8.67 13.54 0.29
C GLY A 322 7.38 13.98 0.98
N GLU A 323 6.28 13.92 0.24
CA GLU A 323 4.92 14.22 0.73
C GLU A 323 4.22 12.97 1.28
N ARG A 324 3.21 13.15 2.14
CA ARG A 324 2.34 12.03 2.58
C ARG A 324 1.22 11.74 1.58
N TYR A 325 0.67 12.79 0.98
CA TYR A 325 -0.51 12.78 0.12
C TYR A 325 -0.19 13.47 -1.21
#